data_AF-A0A850BTI9-F1
#
_entry.id   AF-A0A850BTI9-F1
#
_cell.length_a   1.000
_cell.length_b   1.000
_cell.length_c   1.000
_cell.angle_alpha   90.00
_cell.angle_beta   90.00
_cell.angle_gamma   90.00
#
_symmetry.space_group_name_H-M   'P 1'
#
loop_
_entity.id
_entity.type
_entity.pdbx_description
1 polymer ?
#
loop_
_entity_poly.entity_id
_entity_poly.type
_entity_poly.pdbx_seq_one_letter_code
_entity_poly.pdbx_strand_id
1 'polypeptide(L)'
;MSEDVKSWLELIFRWVHVIAGVMWIGHLYFFNFVNGQVAKTYDADSKKKVVPELMPRALYWFRWGAAYTWVTGILLLVFVYFIGASKSGMLIPLDSGRPIGMGHGISIGVLIVGWVIYDLLWKSLEKQETAGAAVSFVLTAGLVLGLHQIFSPRATFILLGATYGTLMASNVWMRIWPAQRRIISAIKAGTAPDGALVARAGLRSKHNTYMSVPLLFTMISNHYPAVYGSDLAPFFLIGLVALGWGITKMLYSKSATPAPAQFEPSAPAPKA
;
A
#
# COMPACT_ATOMS: atom_id res chain seq x y z
N MET A 1 -14.22 13.69 -27.09
CA MET A 1 -14.17 14.49 -25.85
C MET A 1 -13.23 15.66 -26.11
N SER A 2 -13.59 16.89 -25.75
CA SER A 2 -12.69 18.04 -25.92
C SER A 2 -11.48 17.94 -24.98
N GLU A 3 -10.37 18.58 -25.34
CA GLU A 3 -9.15 18.61 -24.51
C GLU A 3 -9.40 19.26 -23.14
N ASP A 4 -10.30 20.24 -23.07
CA ASP A 4 -10.71 20.86 -21.80
C ASP A 4 -11.38 19.85 -20.87
N VAL A 5 -12.35 19.07 -21.39
CA VAL A 5 -13.05 18.06 -20.59
C VAL A 5 -12.08 16.99 -20.12
N LYS A 6 -11.13 16.57 -20.97
CA LYS A 6 -10.07 15.62 -20.58
C LYS A 6 -9.23 16.15 -19.43
N SER A 7 -8.80 17.40 -19.52
CA SER A 7 -7.96 18.05 -18.50
C SER A 7 -8.68 18.15 -17.16
N TRP A 8 -9.96 18.54 -17.17
CA TRP A 8 -10.78 18.58 -15.96
C TRP A 8 -11.00 17.19 -15.34
N LEU A 9 -11.22 16.15 -16.16
CA LEU A 9 -11.34 14.78 -15.65
C LEU A 9 -10.04 14.28 -15.03
N GLU A 10 -8.89 14.53 -15.67
CA GLU A 10 -7.59 14.19 -15.10
C GLU A 10 -7.36 14.89 -13.76
N LEU A 11 -7.69 16.19 -13.66
CA LEU A 11 -7.59 16.95 -12.43
C LEU A 11 -8.46 16.34 -11.32
N ILE A 12 -9.74 16.09 -11.60
CA ILE A 12 -10.69 15.54 -10.63
C ILE A 12 -10.23 14.16 -10.16
N PHE A 13 -9.85 13.28 -11.08
CA PHE A 13 -9.39 11.94 -10.72
C PHE A 13 -8.11 11.99 -9.89
N ARG A 14 -7.13 12.84 -10.21
CA ARG A 14 -5.92 13.05 -9.39
C ARG A 14 -6.27 13.57 -8.01
N TRP A 15 -7.16 14.54 -7.92
CA TRP A 15 -7.52 15.16 -6.65
C TRP A 15 -8.22 14.17 -5.72
N VAL A 16 -9.21 13.42 -6.23
CA VAL A 16 -9.86 12.34 -5.49
C VAL A 16 -8.87 11.25 -5.12
N HIS A 17 -7.97 10.86 -6.04
CA HIS A 17 -6.94 9.85 -5.79
C HIS A 17 -6.03 10.22 -4.61
N VAL A 18 -5.56 11.47 -4.58
CA VAL A 18 -4.68 11.98 -3.52
C VAL A 18 -5.42 12.04 -2.18
N ILE A 19 -6.64 12.59 -2.14
CA ILE A 19 -7.42 12.67 -0.90
C ILE A 19 -7.70 11.26 -0.34
N ALA A 20 -8.17 10.35 -1.19
CA ALA A 20 -8.41 8.96 -0.81
C ALA A 20 -7.11 8.27 -0.37
N GLY A 21 -5.99 8.55 -1.04
CA GLY A 21 -4.68 8.00 -0.72
C GLY A 21 -4.19 8.44 0.65
N VAL A 22 -4.32 9.72 0.98
CA VAL A 22 -4.02 10.25 2.32
C VAL A 22 -4.88 9.59 3.37
N MET A 23 -6.20 9.46 3.13
CA MET A 23 -7.10 8.77 4.05
C MET A 23 -6.69 7.31 4.26
N TRP A 24 -6.42 6.58 3.17
CA TRP A 24 -6.06 5.17 3.23
C TRP A 24 -4.74 4.93 3.95
N ILE A 25 -3.66 5.59 3.50
CA ILE A 25 -2.33 5.42 4.05
C ILE A 25 -2.24 5.99 5.48
N GLY A 26 -2.96 7.07 5.78
CA GLY A 26 -3.07 7.61 7.12
C GLY A 26 -3.65 6.58 8.11
N HIS A 27 -4.76 5.94 7.75
CA HIS A 27 -5.34 4.87 8.57
C HIS A 27 -4.43 3.65 8.65
N LEU A 28 -3.74 3.29 7.56
CA LEU A 28 -2.78 2.20 7.55
C LEU A 28 -1.67 2.42 8.59
N TYR A 29 -1.09 3.62 8.64
CA TYR A 29 -0.06 3.98 9.61
C TYR A 29 -0.60 4.09 11.02
N PHE A 30 -1.80 4.65 11.19
CA PHE A 30 -2.49 4.64 12.49
C PHE A 30 -2.65 3.22 13.02
N PHE A 31 -3.14 2.27 12.20
CA PHE A 31 -3.35 0.90 12.64
C PHE A 31 -2.06 0.19 13.05
N ASN A 32 -1.00 0.38 12.27
CA ASN A 32 0.24 -0.37 12.43
C ASN A 32 1.22 0.23 13.44
N PHE A 33 1.30 1.57 13.51
CA PHE A 33 2.26 2.26 14.38
C PHE A 33 1.65 2.75 15.69
N VAL A 34 0.32 2.92 15.77
CA VAL A 34 -0.32 3.47 16.97
C VAL A 34 -1.28 2.43 17.58
N ASN A 35 -2.38 2.14 16.88
CA ASN A 35 -3.47 1.33 17.42
C ASN A 35 -3.01 -0.06 17.87
N GLY A 36 -2.17 -0.73 17.08
CA GLY A 36 -1.67 -2.06 17.43
C GLY A 36 -0.82 -2.10 18.70
N GLN A 37 -0.16 -0.99 19.06
CA GLN A 37 0.66 -0.88 20.26
C GLN A 37 -0.20 -0.53 21.46
N VAL A 38 -1.11 0.44 21.29
CA VAL A 38 -2.09 0.81 22.33
C VAL A 38 -3.01 -0.36 22.66
N ALA A 39 -3.43 -1.16 21.68
CA ALA A 39 -4.29 -2.32 21.93
C ALA A 39 -3.65 -3.41 22.83
N LYS A 40 -2.31 -3.43 22.95
CA LYS A 40 -1.59 -4.35 23.85
C LYS A 40 -1.69 -3.92 25.32
N THR A 41 -1.97 -2.65 25.59
CA THR A 41 -2.06 -2.13 26.96
C THR A 41 -3.47 -2.28 27.55
N TYR A 42 -4.47 -2.61 26.72
CA TYR A 42 -5.84 -2.78 27.18
C TYR A 42 -6.04 -4.07 27.98
N ASP A 43 -6.70 -3.95 29.13
CA ASP A 43 -7.35 -5.05 29.83
C ASP A 43 -8.60 -5.56 29.06
N ALA A 44 -9.24 -6.61 29.58
CA ALA A 44 -10.38 -7.25 28.94
C ALA A 44 -11.60 -6.33 28.82
N ASP A 45 -11.88 -5.49 29.82
CA ASP A 45 -13.03 -4.58 29.82
C ASP A 45 -12.78 -3.39 28.90
N SER A 46 -11.57 -2.85 28.90
CA SER A 46 -11.13 -1.83 27.95
C SER A 46 -11.28 -2.31 26.49
N LYS A 47 -10.88 -3.56 26.18
CA LYS A 47 -11.06 -4.13 24.84
C LYS A 47 -12.52 -4.20 24.43
N LYS A 48 -13.42 -4.63 25.33
CA LYS A 48 -14.87 -4.71 25.07
C LYS A 48 -15.50 -3.34 24.82
N LYS A 49 -15.00 -2.28 25.47
CA LYS A 49 -15.52 -0.92 25.27
C LYS A 49 -14.95 -0.24 24.02
N VAL A 50 -13.65 -0.33 23.80
CA VAL A 50 -12.95 0.45 22.75
C VAL A 50 -13.05 -0.22 21.39
N VAL A 51 -12.79 -1.53 21.29
CA VAL A 51 -12.63 -2.22 20.00
C VAL A 51 -13.92 -2.19 19.16
N PRO A 52 -15.12 -2.49 19.71
CA PRO A 52 -16.36 -2.47 18.94
C PRO A 52 -16.75 -1.09 18.40
N GLU A 53 -16.25 -0.03 19.02
CA GLU A 53 -16.54 1.35 18.62
C GLU A 53 -15.47 1.92 17.68
N LEU A 54 -14.20 1.76 18.03
CA LEU A 54 -13.08 2.31 17.24
C LEU A 54 -12.90 1.56 15.92
N MET A 55 -12.85 0.22 15.96
CA MET A 55 -12.41 -0.56 14.80
C MET A 55 -13.37 -0.47 13.62
N PRO A 56 -14.71 -0.61 13.76
CA PRO A 56 -15.60 -0.51 12.61
C PRO A 56 -15.56 0.86 11.92
N ARG A 57 -15.44 1.94 12.70
CA ARG A 57 -15.37 3.31 12.17
C ARG A 57 -14.06 3.55 11.42
N ALA A 58 -12.93 3.18 12.02
CA ALA A 58 -11.63 3.34 11.38
C ALA A 58 -11.50 2.42 10.14
N LEU A 59 -12.00 1.18 10.21
CA LEU A 59 -11.96 0.23 9.08
C LEU A 59 -12.88 0.65 7.93
N TYR A 60 -13.98 1.36 8.21
CA TYR A 60 -14.83 1.93 7.16
C TYR A 60 -14.03 2.90 6.28
N TRP A 61 -13.37 3.89 6.89
CA TRP A 61 -12.57 4.87 6.15
C TRP A 61 -11.34 4.25 5.50
N PHE A 62 -10.71 3.29 6.16
CA PHE A 62 -9.58 2.55 5.59
C PHE A 62 -9.95 1.77 4.32
N ARG A 63 -11.05 1.00 4.34
CA ARG A 63 -11.43 0.16 3.18
C ARG A 63 -11.95 0.99 2.01
N TRP A 64 -12.73 2.04 2.30
CA TRP A 64 -13.23 2.93 1.26
C TRP A 64 -12.15 3.85 0.71
N GLY A 65 -11.24 4.34 1.56
CA GLY A 65 -10.02 4.99 1.10
C GLY A 65 -9.26 4.12 0.11
N ALA A 66 -9.03 2.84 0.46
CA ALA A 66 -8.40 1.87 -0.43
C ALA A 66 -9.13 1.70 -1.77
N ALA A 67 -10.47 1.54 -1.72
CA ALA A 67 -11.27 1.39 -2.93
C ALA A 67 -11.21 2.63 -3.82
N TYR A 68 -11.40 3.83 -3.26
CA TYR A 68 -11.39 5.07 -4.04
C TYR A 68 -10.02 5.37 -4.62
N THR A 69 -8.93 5.18 -3.85
CA THR A 69 -7.57 5.32 -4.38
C THR A 69 -7.32 4.34 -5.52
N TRP A 70 -7.69 3.07 -5.35
CA TRP A 70 -7.45 2.06 -6.37
C TRP A 70 -8.25 2.35 -7.65
N VAL A 71 -9.57 2.59 -7.54
CA VAL A 71 -10.44 2.88 -8.69
C VAL A 71 -9.95 4.11 -9.43
N THR A 72 -9.71 5.22 -8.74
CA THR A 72 -9.20 6.44 -9.39
C THR A 72 -7.79 6.26 -9.95
N GLY A 73 -6.95 5.43 -9.32
CA GLY A 73 -5.62 5.09 -9.84
C GLY A 73 -5.70 4.30 -11.15
N ILE A 74 -6.60 3.33 -11.25
CA ILE A 74 -6.87 2.60 -12.51
C ILE A 74 -7.42 3.55 -13.57
N LEU A 75 -8.35 4.44 -13.22
CA LEU A 75 -8.85 5.46 -14.14
C LEU A 75 -7.69 6.35 -14.64
N LEU A 76 -6.81 6.82 -13.75
CA LEU A 76 -5.63 7.60 -14.16
C LEU A 76 -4.68 6.81 -15.05
N LEU A 77 -4.45 5.53 -14.76
CA LEU A 77 -3.64 4.67 -15.63
C LEU A 77 -4.27 4.57 -17.03
N VAL A 78 -5.59 4.35 -17.12
CA VAL A 78 -6.30 4.28 -18.40
C VAL A 78 -6.27 5.63 -19.14
N PHE A 79 -6.66 6.72 -18.49
CA PHE A 79 -6.79 8.02 -19.14
C PHE A 79 -5.43 8.61 -19.55
N VAL A 80 -4.43 8.53 -18.68
CA VAL A 80 -3.11 9.13 -18.91
C VAL A 80 -2.25 8.23 -19.78
N TYR A 81 -2.22 6.93 -19.49
CA TYR A 81 -1.28 6.00 -20.11
C TYR A 81 -1.88 5.13 -21.22
N PHE A 82 -3.17 4.82 -21.23
CA PHE A 82 -3.71 3.98 -22.31
C PHE A 82 -4.31 4.86 -23.42
N ILE A 83 -5.12 5.83 -23.04
CA ILE A 83 -5.78 6.76 -23.96
C ILE A 83 -4.82 7.91 -24.31
N GLY A 84 -4.32 8.61 -23.28
CA GLY A 84 -3.49 9.80 -23.45
C GLY A 84 -2.11 9.53 -24.03
N ALA A 85 -1.54 8.34 -23.84
CA ALA A 85 -0.20 8.01 -24.30
C ALA A 85 -0.10 7.43 -25.71
N SER A 86 -1.24 7.18 -26.37
CA SER A 86 -1.26 6.49 -27.67
C SER A 86 -0.42 7.16 -28.75
N LYS A 87 -0.03 8.44 -28.59
CA LYS A 87 0.84 9.19 -29.51
C LYS A 87 2.02 9.91 -28.85
N SER A 88 2.24 9.77 -27.54
CA SER A 88 3.20 10.62 -26.80
C SER A 88 4.43 9.89 -26.27
N GLY A 89 4.53 8.57 -26.45
CA GLY A 89 5.63 7.77 -25.92
C GLY A 89 5.59 7.57 -24.39
N MET A 90 4.55 8.08 -23.71
CA MET A 90 4.49 8.04 -22.24
C MET A 90 4.37 6.62 -21.68
N LEU A 91 3.73 5.68 -22.37
CA LEU A 91 3.64 4.28 -21.95
C LEU A 91 4.79 3.45 -22.51
N ILE A 92 4.89 3.38 -23.84
CA ILE A 92 5.95 2.68 -24.59
C ILE A 92 6.74 3.73 -25.39
N PRO A 93 8.08 3.68 -25.44
CA PRO A 93 8.89 4.58 -26.25
C PRO A 93 8.49 4.56 -27.74
N LEU A 94 8.39 5.73 -28.37
CA LEU A 94 7.92 5.87 -29.76
C LEU A 94 8.83 5.18 -30.79
N ASP A 95 10.12 5.13 -30.51
CA ASP A 95 11.18 4.54 -31.32
C ASP A 95 11.31 3.02 -31.13
N SER A 96 10.57 2.41 -30.21
CA SER A 96 10.68 0.98 -29.90
C SER A 96 10.11 0.05 -30.99
N GLY A 97 9.29 0.57 -31.91
CA GLY A 97 8.56 -0.23 -32.90
C GLY A 97 7.48 -1.17 -32.32
N ARG A 98 7.22 -1.11 -31.01
CA ARG A 98 6.28 -2.01 -30.32
C ARG A 98 4.84 -1.49 -30.41
N PRO A 99 3.85 -2.37 -30.60
CA PRO A 99 2.44 -1.95 -30.64
C PRO A 99 1.96 -1.53 -29.25
N ILE A 100 1.24 -0.39 -29.17
CA ILE A 100 0.72 0.15 -27.90
C ILE A 100 -0.19 -0.84 -27.16
N GLY A 101 -0.93 -1.68 -27.91
CA GLY A 101 -1.80 -2.72 -27.35
C GLY A 101 -1.04 -3.76 -26.51
N MET A 102 0.23 -4.04 -26.84
CA MET A 102 1.09 -4.89 -26.01
C MET A 102 1.33 -4.24 -24.65
N GLY A 103 1.59 -2.92 -24.62
CA GLY A 103 1.76 -2.16 -23.39
C GLY A 103 0.53 -2.21 -22.49
N HIS A 104 -0.68 -2.07 -23.07
CA HIS A 104 -1.93 -2.23 -22.33
C HIS A 104 -2.05 -3.63 -21.73
N GLY A 105 -1.85 -4.65 -22.56
CA GLY A 105 -1.96 -6.06 -22.16
C GLY A 105 -0.99 -6.43 -21.03
N ILE A 106 0.28 -6.04 -21.15
CA ILE A 106 1.29 -6.29 -20.11
C ILE A 106 0.95 -5.51 -18.83
N SER A 107 0.53 -4.25 -18.94
CA SER A 107 0.15 -3.44 -17.77
C SER A 107 -0.98 -4.11 -16.98
N ILE A 108 -2.06 -4.52 -17.66
CA ILE A 108 -3.19 -5.24 -17.03
C ILE A 108 -2.74 -6.59 -16.47
N GLY A 109 -1.95 -7.34 -17.25
CA GLY A 109 -1.42 -8.64 -16.86
C GLY A 109 -0.59 -8.56 -15.59
N VAL A 110 0.29 -7.58 -15.46
CA VAL A 110 1.11 -7.36 -14.25
C VAL A 110 0.25 -7.10 -13.03
N LEU A 111 -0.80 -6.28 -13.12
CA LEU A 111 -1.68 -5.99 -11.98
C LEU A 111 -2.45 -7.24 -11.51
N ILE A 112 -2.96 -8.05 -12.45
CA ILE A 112 -3.76 -9.24 -12.13
C ILE A 112 -2.87 -10.41 -11.70
N VAL A 113 -1.89 -10.77 -12.52
CA VAL A 113 -0.99 -11.91 -12.27
C VAL A 113 -0.09 -11.62 -11.08
N GLY A 114 0.38 -10.37 -10.92
CA GLY A 114 1.15 -9.96 -9.77
C GLY A 114 0.40 -10.20 -8.45
N TRP A 115 -0.90 -9.91 -8.41
CA TRP A 115 -1.73 -10.22 -7.25
C TRP A 115 -1.82 -11.73 -6.98
N VAL A 116 -2.04 -12.55 -8.01
CA VAL A 116 -2.11 -14.01 -7.86
C VAL A 116 -0.78 -14.56 -7.32
N ILE A 117 0.35 -14.19 -7.92
CA ILE A 117 1.69 -14.62 -7.49
C ILE A 117 1.92 -14.22 -6.03
N TYR A 118 1.66 -12.96 -5.69
CA TYR A 118 1.82 -12.44 -4.34
C TYR A 118 0.92 -13.16 -3.32
N ASP A 119 -0.35 -13.39 -3.64
CA ASP A 119 -1.30 -14.02 -2.72
C ASP A 119 -0.93 -15.48 -2.46
N LEU A 120 -0.54 -16.23 -3.49
CA LEU A 120 -0.09 -17.62 -3.39
C LEU A 120 1.23 -17.73 -2.61
N LEU A 121 2.22 -16.89 -2.91
CA LEU A 121 3.50 -16.84 -2.20
C LEU A 121 3.29 -16.65 -0.70
N TRP A 122 2.47 -15.68 -0.32
CA TRP A 122 2.24 -15.38 1.10
C TRP A 122 1.21 -16.30 1.77
N LYS A 123 0.54 -17.18 1.03
CA LYS A 123 -0.18 -18.32 1.62
C LYS A 123 0.77 -19.46 1.97
N SER A 124 1.82 -19.69 1.17
CA SER A 124 2.80 -20.74 1.44
C SER A 124 3.87 -20.33 2.45
N LEU A 125 4.20 -19.04 2.53
CA LEU A 125 5.28 -18.52 3.37
C LEU A 125 4.80 -17.70 4.58
N GLU A 126 3.52 -17.76 4.97
CA GLU A 126 3.00 -16.94 6.10
C GLU A 126 3.72 -17.21 7.44
N LYS A 127 4.37 -18.37 7.60
CA LYS A 127 5.18 -18.73 8.77
C LYS A 127 6.68 -18.42 8.62
N GLN A 128 7.14 -18.08 7.42
CA GLN A 128 8.55 -17.86 7.09
C GLN A 128 8.76 -16.43 6.58
N GLU A 129 8.42 -15.44 7.42
CA GLU A 129 8.36 -14.03 6.99
C GLU A 129 9.65 -13.52 6.33
N THR A 130 10.83 -13.87 6.84
CA THR A 130 12.11 -13.44 6.26
C THR A 130 12.32 -14.01 4.86
N ALA A 131 12.02 -15.29 4.65
CA ALA A 131 12.12 -15.92 3.33
C ALA A 131 11.09 -15.32 2.37
N GLY A 132 9.84 -15.12 2.81
CA GLY A 132 8.79 -14.48 2.03
C GLY A 132 9.15 -13.05 1.63
N ALA A 133 9.77 -12.28 2.52
CA ALA A 133 10.26 -10.94 2.23
C ALA A 133 11.41 -10.95 1.22
N ALA A 134 12.38 -11.85 1.36
CA ALA A 134 13.50 -11.98 0.42
C ALA A 134 13.01 -12.34 -1.00
N VAL A 135 12.13 -13.34 -1.11
CA VAL A 135 11.52 -13.73 -2.39
C VAL A 135 10.69 -12.57 -2.98
N SER A 136 9.92 -11.87 -2.15
CA SER A 136 9.15 -10.69 -2.61
C SER A 136 10.06 -9.60 -3.16
N PHE A 137 11.22 -9.35 -2.52
CA PHE A 137 12.18 -8.36 -2.99
C PHE A 137 12.77 -8.74 -4.35
N VAL A 138 13.17 -10.01 -4.51
CA VAL A 138 13.69 -10.54 -5.78
C VAL A 138 12.63 -10.44 -6.89
N LEU A 139 11.38 -10.80 -6.60
CA LEU A 139 10.28 -10.67 -7.55
C LEU A 139 10.01 -9.22 -7.94
N THR A 140 10.03 -8.28 -6.98
CA THR A 140 9.92 -6.85 -7.28
C THR A 140 11.08 -6.38 -8.15
N ALA A 141 12.33 -6.76 -7.83
CA ALA A 141 13.50 -6.36 -8.60
C ALA A 141 13.42 -6.90 -10.04
N GLY A 142 13.07 -8.18 -10.21
CA GLY A 142 12.84 -8.78 -11.51
C GLY A 142 11.71 -8.08 -12.29
N LEU A 143 10.61 -7.71 -11.61
CA LEU A 143 9.52 -6.95 -12.22
C LEU A 143 10.01 -5.57 -12.70
N VAL A 144 10.75 -4.82 -11.87
CA VAL A 144 11.29 -3.51 -12.25
C VAL A 144 12.20 -3.61 -13.47
N LEU A 145 13.13 -4.57 -13.46
CA LEU A 145 14.04 -4.79 -14.58
C LEU A 145 13.28 -5.18 -15.85
N GLY A 146 12.31 -6.09 -15.76
CA GLY A 146 11.49 -6.52 -16.89
C GLY A 146 10.61 -5.41 -17.46
N LEU A 147 9.96 -4.62 -16.60
CA LEU A 147 9.16 -3.46 -17.02
C LEU A 147 10.03 -2.42 -17.75
N HIS A 148 11.23 -2.15 -17.23
CA HIS A 148 12.13 -1.15 -17.80
C HIS A 148 12.60 -1.49 -19.22
N GLN A 149 12.63 -2.77 -19.61
CA GLN A 149 12.96 -3.16 -21.00
C GLN A 149 11.86 -2.79 -22.01
N ILE A 150 10.63 -2.62 -21.53
CA ILE A 150 9.42 -2.52 -22.36
C ILE A 150 8.86 -1.10 -22.33
N PHE A 151 8.71 -0.55 -21.13
CA PHE A 151 7.99 0.68 -20.87
C PHE A 151 8.93 1.88 -20.81
N SER A 152 8.38 3.07 -21.01
CA SER A 152 9.11 4.30 -20.76
C SER A 152 9.60 4.35 -19.30
N PRO A 153 10.68 5.06 -19.00
CA PRO A 153 11.20 5.11 -17.63
C PRO A 153 10.16 5.65 -16.63
N ARG A 154 9.38 6.66 -17.03
CA ARG A 154 8.26 7.18 -16.24
C ARG A 154 7.16 6.15 -16.01
N ALA A 155 6.75 5.43 -17.06
CA ALA A 155 5.73 4.40 -16.96
C ALA A 155 6.17 3.23 -16.07
N THR A 156 7.46 2.88 -16.07
CA THR A 156 8.03 1.84 -15.19
C THR A 156 7.77 2.15 -13.71
N PHE A 157 8.01 3.40 -13.28
CA PHE A 157 7.77 3.82 -11.90
C PHE A 157 6.29 3.76 -11.55
N ILE A 158 5.44 4.30 -12.43
CA ILE A 158 3.98 4.30 -12.22
C ILE A 158 3.40 2.88 -12.21
N LEU A 159 3.88 1.98 -13.06
CA LEU A 159 3.43 0.58 -13.08
C LEU A 159 3.85 -0.19 -11.83
N LEU A 160 5.05 0.05 -11.29
CA LEU A 160 5.41 -0.51 -9.99
C LEU A 160 4.48 0.01 -8.88
N GLY A 161 4.22 1.31 -8.86
CA GLY A 161 3.31 1.92 -7.91
C GLY A 161 1.88 1.41 -8.03
N ALA A 162 1.36 1.26 -9.24
CA ALA A 162 0.05 0.68 -9.53
C ALA A 162 -0.02 -0.79 -9.11
N THR A 163 1.07 -1.54 -9.28
CA THR A 163 1.19 -2.93 -8.82
C THR A 163 1.07 -2.99 -7.31
N TYR A 164 1.90 -2.24 -6.57
CA TYR A 164 1.78 -2.19 -5.11
C TYR A 164 0.40 -1.70 -4.65
N GLY A 165 -0.16 -0.68 -5.28
CA GLY A 165 -1.50 -0.18 -4.95
C GLY A 165 -2.56 -1.26 -5.14
N THR A 166 -2.46 -2.07 -6.19
CA THR A 166 -3.36 -3.21 -6.45
C THR A 166 -3.18 -4.32 -5.42
N LEU A 167 -1.94 -4.72 -5.13
CA LEU A 167 -1.66 -5.73 -4.08
C LEU A 167 -2.24 -5.28 -2.74
N MET A 168 -2.03 -4.01 -2.40
CA MET A 168 -2.49 -3.41 -1.15
C MET A 168 -4.02 -3.34 -1.08
N ALA A 169 -4.68 -2.89 -2.14
CA ALA A 169 -6.14 -2.81 -2.20
C ALA A 169 -6.78 -4.20 -2.10
N SER A 170 -6.23 -5.18 -2.79
CA SER A 170 -6.65 -6.59 -2.70
C SER A 170 -6.46 -7.14 -1.30
N ASN A 171 -5.34 -6.84 -0.61
CA ASN A 171 -5.17 -7.21 0.79
C ASN A 171 -6.28 -6.65 1.68
N VAL A 172 -6.65 -5.38 1.50
CA VAL A 172 -7.71 -4.74 2.28
C VAL A 172 -9.04 -5.46 2.10
N TRP A 173 -9.47 -5.64 0.86
CA TRP A 173 -10.82 -6.14 0.57
C TRP A 173 -10.97 -7.66 0.64
N MET A 174 -9.91 -8.41 0.30
CA MET A 174 -10.00 -9.88 0.19
C MET A 174 -9.42 -10.63 1.40
N ARG A 175 -8.54 -10.00 2.19
CA ARG A 175 -7.87 -10.65 3.33
C ARG A 175 -8.17 -9.98 4.66
N ILE A 176 -7.98 -8.66 4.75
CA ILE A 176 -8.10 -7.91 6.00
C ILE A 176 -9.57 -7.73 6.40
N TRP A 177 -10.40 -7.17 5.51
CA TRP A 177 -11.80 -6.86 5.82
C TRP A 177 -12.64 -8.09 6.21
N PRO A 178 -12.61 -9.22 5.47
CA PRO A 178 -13.33 -10.42 5.87
C PRO A 178 -12.89 -10.97 7.23
N ALA A 179 -11.58 -10.91 7.52
CA ALA A 179 -11.04 -11.32 8.80
C ALA A 179 -11.50 -10.41 9.95
N GLN A 180 -11.42 -9.09 9.75
CA GLN A 180 -11.84 -8.10 10.75
C GLN A 180 -13.32 -8.20 11.10
N ARG A 181 -14.20 -8.49 10.14
CA ARG A 181 -15.62 -8.73 10.42
C ARG A 181 -15.83 -9.85 11.44
N ARG A 182 -15.11 -10.96 11.28
CA ARG A 182 -15.18 -12.12 12.19
C ARG A 182 -14.55 -11.80 13.56
N ILE A 183 -13.41 -11.12 13.57
CA ILE A 183 -12.73 -10.69 14.81
C ILE A 183 -13.64 -9.77 15.63
N ILE A 184 -14.21 -8.74 15.01
CA ILE A 184 -15.13 -7.79 15.66
C ILE A 184 -16.38 -8.51 16.17
N SER A 185 -16.93 -9.45 15.39
CA SER A 185 -18.09 -10.24 15.81
C SER A 185 -17.79 -11.09 17.05
N ALA A 186 -16.64 -11.76 17.09
CA ALA A 186 -16.24 -12.58 18.24
C ALA A 186 -16.09 -11.73 19.52
N ILE A 187 -15.45 -10.57 19.40
CA ILE A 187 -15.26 -9.61 20.51
C ILE A 187 -16.60 -9.08 21.01
N LYS A 188 -17.53 -8.72 20.11
CA LYS A 188 -18.90 -8.29 20.47
C LYS A 188 -19.68 -9.39 21.19
N ALA A 189 -19.46 -10.66 20.82
CA ALA A 189 -20.06 -11.81 21.49
C ALA A 189 -19.37 -12.19 22.82
N GLY A 190 -18.34 -11.46 23.25
CA GLY A 190 -17.58 -11.77 24.47
C GLY A 190 -16.67 -12.99 24.36
N THR A 191 -16.43 -13.50 23.15
CA THR A 191 -15.56 -14.65 22.87
C THR A 191 -14.19 -14.22 22.39
N ALA A 192 -13.17 -15.05 22.65
CA ALA A 192 -11.82 -14.80 22.12
C ALA A 192 -11.81 -14.98 20.59
N PRO A 193 -11.27 -14.02 19.81
CA PRO A 193 -11.15 -14.17 18.37
C PRO A 193 -10.10 -15.25 18.02
N ASP A 194 -10.29 -15.91 16.87
CA ASP A 194 -9.32 -16.86 16.32
C ASP A 194 -7.94 -16.20 16.10
N GLY A 195 -6.94 -16.68 16.84
CA GLY A 195 -5.58 -16.16 16.80
C GLY A 195 -4.91 -16.28 15.43
N ALA A 196 -5.19 -17.35 14.67
CA ALA A 196 -4.65 -17.52 13.33
C ALA A 196 -5.22 -16.47 12.37
N LEU A 197 -6.51 -16.14 12.53
CA LEU A 197 -7.17 -15.09 11.74
C LEU A 197 -6.63 -13.70 12.06
N VAL A 198 -6.42 -13.40 13.36
CA VAL A 198 -5.80 -12.14 13.81
C VAL A 198 -4.39 -12.01 13.25
N ALA A 199 -3.57 -13.06 13.37
CA ALA A 199 -2.20 -13.07 12.86
C ALA A 199 -2.15 -12.84 11.34
N ARG A 200 -3.00 -13.52 10.57
CA ARG A 200 -3.06 -13.36 9.11
C ARG A 200 -3.51 -11.95 8.69
N ALA A 201 -4.52 -11.39 9.35
CA ALA A 201 -4.96 -10.02 9.07
C ALA A 201 -3.87 -9.00 9.40
N GLY A 202 -3.17 -9.19 10.53
CA GLY A 202 -2.01 -8.38 10.92
C GLY A 202 -0.86 -8.47 9.92
N LEU A 203 -0.54 -9.68 9.43
CA LEU A 203 0.52 -9.90 8.44
C LEU A 203 0.22 -9.17 7.12
N ARG A 204 -1.02 -9.26 6.61
CA ARG A 204 -1.41 -8.54 5.38
C ARG A 204 -1.43 -7.01 5.57
N SER A 205 -1.81 -6.54 6.76
CA SER A 205 -1.71 -5.12 7.12
C SER A 205 -0.24 -4.66 7.14
N LYS A 206 0.66 -5.46 7.72
CA LYS A 206 2.11 -5.21 7.72
C LYS A 206 2.67 -5.14 6.31
N HIS A 207 2.30 -6.06 5.43
CA HIS A 207 2.72 -6.01 4.02
C HIS A 207 2.31 -4.70 3.36
N ASN A 208 1.10 -4.21 3.60
CA ASN A 208 0.65 -2.92 3.07
C ASN A 208 1.54 -1.77 3.55
N THR A 209 1.96 -1.77 4.82
CA THR A 209 2.86 -0.73 5.35
C THR A 209 4.25 -0.78 4.70
N TYR A 210 4.80 -1.96 4.45
CA TYR A 210 6.09 -2.09 3.73
C TYR A 210 5.99 -1.68 2.26
N MET A 211 4.87 -1.97 1.60
CA MET A 211 4.63 -1.54 0.21
C MET A 211 4.31 -0.05 0.09
N SER A 212 3.68 0.56 1.09
CA SER A 212 3.22 1.95 0.99
C SER A 212 4.36 2.96 0.87
N VAL A 213 5.48 2.76 1.57
CA VAL A 213 6.61 3.70 1.53
C VAL A 213 7.21 3.84 0.12
N PRO A 214 7.66 2.76 -0.56
CA PRO A 214 8.11 2.88 -1.95
C PRO A 214 6.98 3.26 -2.92
N LEU A 215 5.74 2.81 -2.69
CA LEU A 215 4.58 3.23 -3.51
C LEU A 215 4.43 4.75 -3.51
N LEU A 216 4.46 5.41 -2.34
CA LEU A 216 4.33 6.87 -2.25
C LEU A 216 5.39 7.58 -3.08
N PHE A 217 6.63 7.09 -3.06
CA PHE A 217 7.68 7.64 -3.90
C PHE A 217 7.38 7.46 -5.39
N THR A 218 6.94 6.27 -5.82
CA THR A 218 6.59 6.06 -7.24
C THR A 218 5.53 7.04 -7.73
N MET A 219 4.58 7.45 -6.87
CA MET A 219 3.56 8.43 -7.22
C MET A 219 4.11 9.86 -7.35
N ILE A 220 5.04 10.24 -6.47
CA ILE A 220 5.68 11.57 -6.47
C ILE A 220 6.83 11.66 -7.49
N SER A 221 7.36 10.53 -7.96
CA SER A 221 8.52 10.45 -8.86
C SER A 221 8.40 11.31 -10.13
N ASN A 222 7.18 11.58 -10.59
CA ASN A 222 6.91 12.49 -11.72
C ASN A 222 7.44 13.92 -11.52
N HIS A 223 7.68 14.34 -10.28
CA HIS A 223 8.30 15.63 -9.95
C HIS A 223 9.83 15.60 -10.01
N TYR A 224 10.43 14.44 -10.30
CA TYR A 224 11.88 14.25 -10.35
C TYR A 224 12.32 13.57 -11.66
N PRO A 225 12.22 14.25 -12.82
CA PRO A 225 12.64 13.69 -14.11
C PRO A 225 14.07 13.19 -14.16
N ALA A 226 14.98 13.80 -13.39
CA ALA A 226 16.37 13.35 -13.28
C ALA A 226 16.49 11.93 -12.67
N VAL A 227 15.53 11.50 -11.85
CA VAL A 227 15.56 10.19 -11.21
C VAL A 227 15.07 9.11 -12.16
N TYR A 228 13.86 9.28 -12.72
CA TYR A 228 13.32 8.27 -13.62
C TYR A 228 13.98 8.32 -15.00
N GLY A 229 14.55 9.45 -15.44
CA GLY A 229 15.22 9.60 -16.73
C GLY A 229 16.69 9.16 -16.75
N SER A 230 17.24 8.72 -15.62
CA SER A 230 18.63 8.24 -15.55
C SER A 230 18.78 6.85 -16.16
N ASP A 231 19.93 6.55 -16.77
CA ASP A 231 20.30 5.19 -17.18
C ASP A 231 20.32 4.19 -16.01
N LEU A 232 20.50 4.68 -14.79
CA LEU A 232 20.46 3.89 -13.55
C LEU A 232 19.07 3.83 -12.90
N ALA A 233 18.03 4.40 -13.53
CA ALA A 233 16.68 4.46 -13.00
C ALA A 233 16.13 3.13 -12.44
N PRO A 234 16.28 1.95 -13.09
CA PRO A 234 15.78 0.70 -12.51
C PRO A 234 16.51 0.32 -11.22
N PHE A 235 17.82 0.58 -11.13
CA PHE A 235 18.61 0.29 -9.92
C PHE A 235 18.27 1.27 -8.80
N PHE A 236 18.05 2.55 -9.11
CA PHE A 236 17.55 3.51 -8.14
C PHE A 236 16.19 3.11 -7.60
N LEU A 237 15.28 2.65 -8.46
CA LEU A 237 13.96 2.19 -8.04
C LEU A 237 14.03 0.97 -7.12
N ILE A 238 14.89 -0.01 -7.44
CA ILE A 238 15.15 -1.18 -6.59
C ILE A 238 15.76 -0.77 -5.24
N GLY A 239 16.78 0.10 -5.27
CA GLY A 239 17.41 0.63 -4.07
C GLY A 239 16.42 1.40 -3.19
N LEU A 240 15.49 2.13 -3.80
CA LEU A 240 14.43 2.84 -3.09
C LEU A 240 13.40 1.90 -2.46
N VAL A 241 13.08 0.76 -3.09
CA VAL A 241 12.27 -0.28 -2.45
C VAL A 241 12.97 -0.80 -1.20
N ALA A 242 14.26 -1.13 -1.29
CA ALA A 242 15.04 -1.60 -0.14
C ALA A 242 15.09 -0.54 0.98
N LEU A 243 15.35 0.72 0.62
CA LEU A 243 15.35 1.85 1.55
C LEU A 243 13.98 2.03 2.22
N GLY A 244 12.90 2.00 1.44
CA GLY A 244 11.53 2.13 1.95
C GLY A 244 11.17 1.02 2.95
N TRP A 245 11.61 -0.21 2.68
CA TRP A 245 11.44 -1.32 3.63
C TRP A 245 12.29 -1.13 4.89
N GLY A 246 13.53 -0.65 4.76
CA GLY A 246 14.39 -0.29 5.89
C GLY A 246 13.77 0.79 6.79
N ILE A 247 13.26 1.87 6.18
CA ILE A 247 12.52 2.93 6.89
C ILE A 247 11.31 2.35 7.60
N THR A 248 10.51 1.53 6.92
CA THR A 248 9.33 0.89 7.52
C THR A 248 9.70 0.03 8.73
N LYS A 249 10.78 -0.75 8.63
CA LYS A 249 11.30 -1.56 9.74
C LYS A 249 11.73 -0.69 10.92
N MET A 250 12.41 0.43 10.66
CA MET A 250 12.79 1.41 11.69
C MET A 250 11.54 2.00 12.36
N LEU A 251 10.51 2.38 11.59
CA LEU A 251 9.27 2.94 12.13
C LEU A 251 8.52 1.93 13.01
N TYR A 252 8.46 0.65 12.63
CA TYR A 252 7.92 -0.40 13.50
C TYR A 252 8.71 -0.54 14.80
N SER A 253 10.04 -0.53 14.73
CA SER A 253 10.90 -0.59 15.91
C SER A 253 10.62 0.58 16.87
N LYS A 254 10.55 1.81 16.34
CA LYS A 254 10.19 2.99 17.13
C LYS A 254 8.77 2.92 17.68
N SER A 255 7.80 2.42 16.91
CA SER A 255 6.42 2.31 17.39
C SER A 255 6.25 1.42 18.61
N ALA A 256 7.16 0.46 18.82
CA ALA A 256 7.12 -0.46 19.95
C ALA A 256 7.63 0.15 21.27
N THR A 257 8.20 1.36 21.24
CA THR A 257 8.66 2.03 22.46
C THR A 257 7.45 2.51 23.29
N PRO A 258 7.47 2.36 24.63
CA PRO A 258 6.44 2.90 25.51
C PRO A 258 6.23 4.41 25.33
N ALA A 259 5.08 4.92 25.79
CA ALA A 259 4.81 6.35 25.80
C ALA A 259 5.87 7.11 26.62
N PRO A 260 6.28 8.32 26.22
CA PRO A 260 7.26 9.10 26.96
C PRO A 260 6.87 9.33 28.42
N ALA A 261 7.81 9.19 29.35
CA ALA A 261 7.59 9.32 30.80
C ALA A 261 7.03 10.68 31.23
N GLN A 262 7.17 11.73 30.40
CA GLN A 262 6.58 13.05 30.63
C GLN A 262 5.04 13.05 30.67
N PHE A 263 4.40 11.95 30.27
CA PHE A 263 2.95 11.76 30.33
C PHE A 263 2.52 10.83 31.47
N GLU A 264 3.45 10.32 32.28
CA GLU A 264 3.10 9.60 33.51
C GLU A 264 2.66 10.61 34.59
N PRO A 265 1.68 10.27 35.44
CA PRO A 265 1.28 11.14 36.53
C PRO A 265 2.49 11.41 37.43
N SER A 266 2.78 12.68 37.73
CA SER A 266 3.76 13.04 38.75
C SER A 266 3.39 12.34 40.07
N ALA A 267 4.38 11.76 40.75
CA ALA A 267 4.16 11.13 42.05
C ALA A 267 3.34 12.06 42.96
N PRO A 268 2.29 11.56 43.64
CA PRO A 268 1.51 12.40 44.54
C PRO A 268 2.44 13.02 45.57
N ALA A 269 2.29 14.33 45.81
CA ALA A 269 3.07 15.03 46.82
C ALA A 269 2.91 14.30 48.18
N PRO A 270 3.99 14.12 48.96
CA PRO A 270 3.90 13.49 50.27
C PRO A 270 2.85 14.23 51.09
N LYS A 271 1.90 13.48 51.67
CA LYS A 271 0.92 14.04 52.60
C LYS A 271 1.71 14.64 53.78
N ALA A 272 1.58 15.95 53.96
CA ALA A 272 2.11 16.67 55.11
C ALA A 272 1.45 16.20 56.42
#